data_AF-A0A941X7M8-F1
#
_entry.id   AF-A0A941X7M8-F1
#
_cell.length_a   1.000
_cell.length_b   1.000
_cell.length_c   1.000
_cell.angle_alpha   90.00
_cell.angle_beta   90.00
_cell.angle_gamma   90.00
#
_symmetry.space_group_name_H-M   'P 1'
#
loop_
_entity.id
_entity.type
_entity.pdbx_description
1 polymer ?
#
loop_
_entity_poly.entity_id
_entity_poly.type
_entity_poly.pdbx_seq_one_letter_code
_entity_poly.pdbx_strand_id
1 'polypeptide(L)'
;MKRFILILVALLVVATGFAQPKKVNLDIKALKELVGVATYEKVDSLLGFQTTLESGEKVFQGLNEYEKMLLAYRCRFNEKNILQSIEFVSRSCMGYAIDMAVHRIKPYAHERYTGDMPAVYRYRWDGREIVIDFDAQTVIVYKPKPNAR
;
A
#
# COMPACT_ATOMS: atom_id res chain seq x y z
N MET A 1 18.97 18.70 51.24
CA MET A 1 17.75 18.75 50.41
C MET A 1 18.08 19.51 49.12
N LYS A 2 17.53 19.06 47.98
CA LYS A 2 17.91 19.39 46.58
C LYS A 2 19.12 18.62 46.04
N ARG A 3 18.85 17.70 45.10
CA ARG A 3 19.70 17.12 44.03
C ARG A 3 19.39 15.63 43.79
N PHE A 4 18.11 15.28 43.61
CA PHE A 4 17.71 13.92 43.17
C PHE A 4 16.48 13.96 42.25
N ILE A 5 16.43 14.93 41.34
CA ILE A 5 15.42 14.97 40.27
C ILE A 5 16.16 15.08 38.95
N LEU A 6 16.80 14.00 38.50
CA LEU A 6 17.36 13.91 37.15
C LEU A 6 17.28 12.50 36.55
N ILE A 7 16.68 11.53 37.24
CA ILE A 7 16.52 10.14 36.77
C ILE A 7 15.03 9.77 36.67
N LEU A 8 14.15 10.76 36.47
CA LEU A 8 12.72 10.48 36.18
C LEU A 8 12.31 10.81 34.74
N VAL A 9 13.19 11.45 33.96
CA VAL A 9 12.88 11.86 32.58
C VAL A 9 13.42 10.85 31.54
N ALA A 10 14.32 9.95 31.94
CA ALA A 10 14.86 8.90 31.06
C ALA A 10 13.98 7.64 30.97
N LEU A 11 12.99 7.49 31.85
CA LEU A 11 12.03 6.37 31.84
C LEU A 11 10.71 6.71 31.12
N LEU A 12 10.61 7.94 30.58
CA LEU A 12 9.53 8.39 29.73
C LEU A 12 9.90 8.32 28.24
N VAL A 13 10.86 7.47 27.86
CA VAL A 13 10.87 6.90 26.51
C VAL A 13 9.79 5.83 26.47
N VAL A 14 8.57 6.35 26.49
CA VAL A 14 7.40 5.85 25.79
C VAL A 14 7.49 4.36 25.48
N ALA A 15 6.93 3.59 26.39
CA ALA A 15 6.35 2.28 26.14
C ALA A 15 5.19 2.36 25.12
N THR A 16 5.38 3.04 23.98
CA THR A 16 4.71 2.63 22.76
C THR A 16 5.37 1.30 22.45
N GLY A 17 4.68 0.22 22.74
CA GLY A 17 4.90 -1.01 21.99
C GLY A 17 4.72 -0.63 20.52
N PHE A 18 5.82 -0.26 19.87
CA PHE A 18 5.93 -0.31 18.43
C PHE A 18 5.73 -1.79 18.12
N ALA A 19 4.46 -2.17 17.94
CA ALA A 19 4.12 -3.42 17.30
C ALA A 19 4.97 -3.41 16.04
N GLN A 20 6.03 -4.22 16.02
CA GLN A 20 6.88 -4.30 14.85
C GLN A 20 5.94 -4.60 13.69
N PRO A 21 5.95 -3.77 12.63
CA PRO A 21 5.02 -3.96 11.53
C PRO A 21 5.17 -5.41 11.07
N LYS A 22 4.04 -6.14 11.06
CA LYS A 22 4.05 -7.56 10.70
C LYS A 22 4.75 -7.68 9.35
N LYS A 23 5.73 -8.59 9.24
CA LYS A 23 6.33 -8.96 7.96
C LYS A 23 5.25 -9.63 7.11
N VAL A 24 4.47 -8.83 6.41
CA VAL A 24 3.47 -9.31 5.45
C VAL A 24 4.07 -9.12 4.07
N ASN A 25 4.19 -10.21 3.34
CA ASN A 25 4.61 -10.18 1.94
C ASN A 25 3.41 -9.65 1.12
N LEU A 26 3.41 -8.34 0.85
CA LEU A 26 2.38 -7.66 0.06
C LEU A 26 2.86 -7.48 -1.38
N ASP A 27 2.99 -8.60 -2.07
CA ASP A 27 3.17 -8.60 -3.52
C ASP A 27 1.89 -8.14 -4.24
N ILE A 28 1.97 -7.96 -5.56
CA ILE A 28 0.82 -7.51 -6.35
C ILE A 28 -0.37 -8.48 -6.29
N LYS A 29 -0.10 -9.78 -6.11
CA LYS A 29 -1.13 -10.82 -6.03
C LYS A 29 -1.89 -10.71 -4.70
N ALA A 30 -1.19 -10.58 -3.59
CA ALA A 30 -1.76 -10.37 -2.26
C ALA A 30 -2.61 -9.09 -2.24
N LEU A 31 -2.09 -7.99 -2.78
CA LEU A 31 -2.83 -6.72 -2.88
C LEU A 31 -4.13 -6.88 -3.69
N LYS A 32 -4.09 -7.57 -4.83
CA LYS A 32 -5.28 -7.89 -5.65
C LYS A 32 -6.29 -8.74 -4.89
N GLU A 33 -5.84 -9.75 -4.14
CA GLU A 33 -6.72 -10.66 -3.40
C GLU A 33 -7.45 -9.97 -2.25
N LEU A 34 -6.85 -8.95 -1.65
CA LEU A 34 -7.50 -8.11 -0.63
C LEU A 34 -8.59 -7.22 -1.24
N VAL A 35 -8.32 -6.64 -2.41
CA VAL A 35 -9.22 -5.66 -3.05
C VAL A 35 -10.54 -6.29 -3.49
N GLY A 36 -11.63 -5.75 -2.94
CA GLY A 36 -13.00 -6.18 -3.15
C GLY A 36 -13.47 -7.32 -2.25
N VAL A 37 -12.67 -7.71 -1.26
CA VAL A 37 -12.94 -8.84 -0.34
C VAL A 37 -12.65 -8.48 1.12
N ALA A 38 -11.48 -7.91 1.39
CA ALA A 38 -11.03 -7.63 2.75
C ALA A 38 -11.86 -6.54 3.43
N THR A 39 -12.20 -6.76 4.70
CA THR A 39 -12.80 -5.73 5.57
C THR A 39 -11.72 -4.83 6.16
N TYR A 40 -12.12 -3.71 6.76
CA TYR A 40 -11.21 -2.85 7.53
C TYR A 40 -10.44 -3.64 8.59
N GLU A 41 -11.12 -4.47 9.39
CA GLU A 41 -10.49 -5.22 10.49
C GLU A 41 -9.44 -6.20 9.95
N LYS A 42 -9.69 -6.78 8.77
CA LYS A 42 -8.72 -7.65 8.10
C LYS A 42 -7.49 -6.88 7.64
N VAL A 43 -7.67 -5.70 7.06
CA VAL A 43 -6.58 -4.83 6.61
C VAL A 43 -5.78 -4.31 7.80
N ASP A 44 -6.46 -3.84 8.84
CA ASP A 44 -5.86 -3.39 10.10
C ASP A 44 -5.06 -4.50 10.77
N SER A 45 -5.58 -5.73 10.81
CA SER A 45 -4.85 -6.88 11.37
C SER A 45 -3.57 -7.25 10.59
N LEU A 46 -3.57 -7.01 9.27
CA LEU A 46 -2.43 -7.32 8.39
C LEU A 46 -1.36 -6.22 8.44
N LEU A 47 -1.77 -4.96 8.33
CA LEU A 47 -0.87 -3.81 8.25
C LEU A 47 -0.50 -3.29 9.66
N GLY A 48 -1.39 -3.42 10.63
CA GLY A 48 -1.09 -3.36 12.06
C GLY A 48 -0.88 -1.96 12.63
N PHE A 49 -0.69 -0.93 11.79
CA PHE A 49 -0.55 0.45 12.26
C PHE A 49 -1.17 1.44 11.27
N GLN A 50 -2.00 2.35 11.80
CA GLN A 50 -2.48 3.51 11.06
C GLN A 50 -1.61 4.72 11.41
N THR A 51 -1.08 5.41 10.40
CA THR A 51 -0.36 6.67 10.57
C THR A 51 -1.10 7.81 9.89
N THR A 52 -0.67 9.04 10.18
CA THR A 52 -1.10 10.25 9.48
C THR A 52 0.09 10.80 8.72
N LEU A 53 -0.03 10.95 7.40
CA LEU A 53 0.99 11.59 6.57
C LEU A 53 1.09 13.09 6.90
N GLU A 54 2.17 13.75 6.48
CA GLU A 54 2.33 15.21 6.63
C GLU A 54 1.18 16.00 5.98
N SER A 55 0.54 15.43 4.95
CA SER A 55 -0.65 15.97 4.31
C SER A 55 -1.93 15.90 5.16
N GLY A 56 -1.88 15.27 6.34
CA GLY A 56 -3.05 14.99 7.19
C GLY A 56 -3.83 13.74 6.79
N GLU A 57 -3.43 13.05 5.72
CA GLU A 57 -4.09 11.84 5.25
C GLU A 57 -3.78 10.64 6.17
N LYS A 58 -4.83 9.93 6.60
CA LYS A 58 -4.68 8.69 7.37
C LYS A 58 -4.46 7.50 6.44
N VAL A 59 -3.44 6.70 6.74
CA VAL A 59 -3.02 5.56 5.93
C VAL A 59 -2.62 4.37 6.79
N PHE A 60 -2.64 3.17 6.24
CA PHE A 60 -2.09 1.98 6.90
C PHE A 60 -0.60 1.87 6.58
N GLN A 61 0.20 1.36 7.50
CA GLN A 61 1.62 1.08 7.26
C GLN A 61 1.87 -0.42 7.14
N GLY A 62 2.69 -0.85 6.19
CA GLY A 62 3.07 -2.26 6.07
C GLY A 62 4.43 -2.42 5.43
N LEU A 63 5.16 -3.48 5.78
CA LEU A 63 6.41 -3.80 5.11
C LEU A 63 6.11 -4.30 3.70
N ASN A 64 6.84 -3.76 2.71
CA ASN A 64 6.71 -4.17 1.33
C ASN A 64 7.72 -5.24 0.95
N GLU A 65 7.32 -6.17 0.07
CA GLU A 65 8.18 -7.28 -0.33
C GLU A 65 9.36 -6.84 -1.20
N TYR A 66 9.17 -5.90 -2.12
CA TYR A 66 10.19 -5.51 -3.09
C TYR A 66 11.22 -4.58 -2.47
N GLU A 67 10.76 -3.61 -1.67
CA GLU A 67 11.64 -2.59 -1.10
C GLU A 67 12.15 -2.95 0.31
N LYS A 68 11.58 -3.99 0.93
CA LYS A 68 11.87 -4.43 2.31
C LYS A 68 11.78 -3.28 3.32
N MET A 69 10.94 -2.28 3.03
CA MET A 69 10.74 -1.07 3.83
C MET A 69 9.26 -0.86 4.18
N LEU A 70 9.03 -0.02 5.17
CA LEU A 70 7.68 0.34 5.61
C LEU A 70 7.07 1.34 4.61
N LEU A 71 5.98 0.95 3.96
CA LEU A 71 5.22 1.80 3.05
C LEU A 71 3.90 2.23 3.67
N ALA A 72 3.44 3.40 3.24
CA ALA A 72 2.11 3.92 3.52
C ALA A 72 1.12 3.47 2.43
N TYR A 73 0.14 2.66 2.81
CA TYR A 73 -0.95 2.19 1.97
C TYR A 73 -2.21 3.00 2.22
N ARG A 74 -2.62 3.77 1.20
CA ARG A 74 -3.89 4.50 1.13
C ARG A 74 -5.01 3.53 0.80
N CYS A 75 -5.63 2.97 1.83
CA CYS A 75 -6.75 2.05 1.70
C CYS A 75 -8.08 2.81 1.71
N ARG A 76 -8.90 2.66 0.65
CA ARG A 76 -10.26 3.23 0.59
C ARG A 76 -11.28 2.10 0.70
N PHE A 77 -12.22 2.24 1.62
CA PHE A 77 -13.29 1.27 1.87
C PHE A 77 -14.63 1.81 1.36
N ASN A 78 -15.52 0.92 0.92
CA ASN A 78 -16.88 1.30 0.57
C ASN A 78 -17.79 1.36 1.81
N GLU A 79 -19.06 1.69 1.60
CA GLU A 79 -20.09 1.80 2.66
C GLU A 79 -20.32 0.50 3.44
N LYS A 80 -19.97 -0.65 2.86
CA LYS A 80 -20.03 -1.97 3.50
C LYS A 80 -18.74 -2.35 4.21
N ASN A 81 -17.83 -1.40 4.39
CA ASN A 81 -16.51 -1.58 4.99
C ASN A 81 -15.60 -2.56 4.23
N ILE A 82 -15.84 -2.77 2.94
CA ILE A 82 -15.02 -3.62 2.08
C ILE A 82 -14.01 -2.77 1.32
N LEU A 83 -12.76 -3.23 1.29
CA LEU A 83 -11.64 -2.56 0.64
C LEU A 83 -11.91 -2.41 -0.86
N GLN A 84 -12.00 -1.18 -1.34
CA GLN A 84 -12.27 -0.86 -2.74
C GLN A 84 -11.00 -0.55 -3.53
N SER A 85 -10.03 0.11 -2.89
CA SER A 85 -8.74 0.39 -3.52
C SER A 85 -7.61 0.47 -2.50
N ILE A 86 -6.41 0.14 -2.94
CA ILE A 86 -5.15 0.39 -2.26
C ILE A 86 -4.26 1.18 -3.21
N GLU A 87 -3.66 2.25 -2.72
CA GLU A 87 -2.68 3.07 -3.43
C GLU A 87 -1.45 3.28 -2.54
N PHE A 88 -0.25 3.20 -3.11
CA PHE A 88 0.99 3.44 -2.39
C PHE A 88 2.11 3.86 -3.34
N VAL A 89 3.06 4.63 -2.80
CA VAL A 89 4.27 5.04 -3.50
C VAL A 89 5.31 3.93 -3.35
N SER A 90 5.96 3.54 -4.44
CA SER A 90 7.05 2.58 -4.47
C SER A 90 8.11 2.99 -5.48
N ARG A 91 9.36 3.08 -5.06
CA ARG A 91 10.52 3.29 -5.96
C ARG A 91 10.81 2.05 -6.80
N SER A 92 10.18 0.92 -6.48
CA SER A 92 10.33 -0.35 -7.18
C SER A 92 9.14 -0.68 -8.08
N CYS A 93 8.44 0.32 -8.65
CA CYS A 93 7.33 0.11 -9.60
C CYS A 93 7.63 -0.90 -10.72
N MET A 94 8.87 -0.96 -11.20
CA MET A 94 9.29 -1.96 -12.20
C MET A 94 9.14 -3.40 -11.71
N GLY A 95 9.39 -3.68 -10.43
CA GLY A 95 9.19 -5.01 -9.85
C GLY A 95 7.75 -5.49 -9.99
N TYR A 96 6.78 -4.60 -9.77
CA TYR A 96 5.36 -4.91 -9.96
C TYR A 96 5.02 -5.19 -11.43
N ALA A 97 5.59 -4.44 -12.36
CA ALA A 97 5.36 -4.67 -13.79
C ALA A 97 5.96 -6.00 -14.26
N ILE A 98 7.13 -6.39 -13.73
CA ILE A 98 7.73 -7.70 -13.95
C ILE A 98 6.81 -8.81 -13.41
N ASP A 99 6.26 -8.64 -12.22
CA ASP A 99 5.35 -9.63 -11.64
C ASP A 99 4.08 -9.80 -12.47
N MET A 100 3.54 -8.72 -13.05
CA MET A 100 2.44 -8.83 -14.01
C MET A 100 2.83 -9.73 -15.19
N ALA A 101 4.05 -9.58 -15.73
CA ALA A 101 4.55 -10.41 -16.83
C ALA A 101 4.80 -11.87 -16.41
N VAL A 102 5.30 -12.12 -15.20
CA VAL A 102 5.46 -13.47 -14.62
C VAL A 102 4.11 -14.17 -14.54
N HIS A 103 3.05 -13.44 -14.17
CA HIS A 103 1.67 -13.92 -14.18
C HIS A 103 1.01 -13.94 -15.56
N ARG A 104 1.78 -13.64 -16.64
CA ARG A 104 1.30 -13.59 -18.03
C ARG A 104 0.17 -12.59 -18.26
N ILE A 105 0.09 -11.55 -17.42
CA ILE A 105 -0.89 -10.47 -17.55
C ILE A 105 -0.24 -9.33 -18.35
N LYS A 106 -0.78 -9.08 -19.54
CA LYS A 106 -0.33 -7.98 -20.39
C LYS A 106 -1.09 -6.69 -20.03
N PRO A 107 -0.44 -5.51 -20.12
CA PRO A 107 -1.16 -4.25 -19.98
C PRO A 107 -2.16 -4.13 -21.14
N TYR A 108 -3.38 -3.68 -20.84
CA TYR A 108 -4.39 -3.42 -21.88
C TYR A 108 -4.33 -1.98 -22.39
N ALA A 109 -3.71 -1.08 -21.62
CA ALA A 109 -3.48 0.30 -21.99
C ALA A 109 -2.16 0.78 -21.37
N HIS A 110 -1.52 1.71 -22.07
CA HIS A 110 -0.37 2.44 -21.58
C HIS A 110 -0.49 3.91 -21.98
N GLU A 111 -0.09 4.83 -21.11
CA GLU A 111 -0.18 6.26 -21.35
C GLU A 111 1.20 6.90 -21.26
N ARG A 112 1.50 7.79 -22.23
CA ARG A 112 2.72 8.58 -22.36
C ARG A 112 4.01 7.75 -22.37
N TYR A 113 5.05 8.29 -22.98
CA TYR A 113 6.39 7.69 -22.93
C TYR A 113 7.32 8.65 -22.20
N THR A 114 8.09 8.11 -21.25
CA THR A 114 9.22 8.78 -20.61
C THR A 114 10.48 8.08 -21.11
N GLY A 115 11.09 8.62 -22.17
CA GLY A 115 12.13 7.91 -22.92
C GLY A 115 11.55 6.70 -23.66
N ASP A 116 12.17 5.53 -23.52
CA ASP A 116 11.78 4.30 -24.23
C ASP A 116 10.71 3.46 -23.50
N MET A 117 10.30 3.88 -22.29
CA MET A 117 9.30 3.16 -21.50
C MET A 117 8.01 3.97 -21.32
N PRO A 118 6.84 3.31 -21.34
CA PRO A 118 5.59 3.96 -21.00
C PRO A 118 5.60 4.49 -19.56
N ALA A 119 5.06 5.68 -19.36
CA ALA A 119 4.98 6.32 -18.05
C ALA A 119 3.96 5.62 -17.15
N VAL A 120 2.89 5.08 -17.74
CA VAL A 120 1.84 4.38 -17.00
C VAL A 120 1.48 3.07 -17.70
N TYR A 121 1.40 1.99 -16.93
CA TYR A 121 0.74 0.75 -17.35
C TYR A 121 -0.59 0.53 -16.64
N ARG A 122 -1.58 0.07 -17.39
CA ARG A 122 -2.89 -0.36 -16.88
C ARG A 122 -3.13 -1.82 -17.22
N TYR A 123 -3.51 -2.60 -16.22
CA TYR A 123 -3.77 -4.03 -16.32
C TYR A 123 -5.15 -4.38 -15.78
N ARG A 124 -5.72 -5.45 -16.32
CA ARG A 124 -6.89 -6.13 -15.75
C ARG A 124 -6.50 -7.50 -15.27
N TRP A 125 -6.83 -7.81 -14.02
CA TRP A 125 -6.58 -9.12 -13.45
C TRP A 125 -7.71 -9.52 -12.50
N ASP A 126 -8.41 -10.61 -12.81
CA ASP A 126 -9.51 -11.17 -12.02
C ASP A 126 -10.58 -10.14 -11.64
N GLY A 127 -10.94 -9.27 -12.58
CA GLY A 127 -11.95 -8.21 -12.36
C GLY A 127 -11.46 -7.04 -11.50
N ARG A 128 -10.15 -6.91 -11.27
CA ARG A 128 -9.50 -5.74 -10.66
C ARG A 128 -8.70 -5.02 -11.72
N GLU A 129 -8.55 -3.72 -11.50
CA GLU A 129 -7.70 -2.84 -12.28
C GLU A 129 -6.42 -2.58 -11.46
N ILE A 130 -5.28 -2.67 -12.13
CA ILE A 130 -3.96 -2.38 -11.56
C ILE A 130 -3.32 -1.30 -12.42
N VAL A 131 -2.89 -0.22 -11.78
CA VAL A 131 -2.18 0.89 -12.42
C VAL A 131 -0.80 0.99 -11.81
N ILE A 132 0.22 0.99 -12.67
CA ILE A 132 1.61 1.21 -12.29
C ILE A 132 2.05 2.48 -13.00
N ASP A 133 2.26 3.54 -12.24
CA ASP A 133 2.76 4.83 -12.72
C ASP A 133 4.24 4.94 -12.36
N PHE A 134 5.10 4.91 -13.37
CA PHE A 134 6.56 4.95 -13.21
C PHE A 134 7.07 6.36 -12.93
N ASP A 135 6.38 7.38 -13.43
CA ASP A 135 6.76 8.79 -13.24
C ASP A 135 6.41 9.24 -11.82
N ALA A 136 5.17 8.99 -11.40
CA ALA A 136 4.71 9.26 -10.04
C ALA A 136 5.19 8.21 -9.02
N GLN A 137 5.88 7.15 -9.45
CA GLN A 137 6.32 6.02 -8.62
C GLN A 137 5.19 5.46 -7.74
N THR A 138 4.01 5.27 -8.32
CA THR A 138 2.80 4.89 -7.60
C THR A 138 2.19 3.62 -8.16
N VAL A 139 1.71 2.75 -7.28
CA VAL A 139 0.94 1.55 -7.63
C VAL A 139 -0.45 1.66 -7.05
N ILE A 140 -1.46 1.40 -7.87
CA ILE A 140 -2.87 1.42 -7.48
C ILE A 140 -3.50 0.09 -7.86
N VAL A 141 -4.18 -0.54 -6.90
CA VAL A 141 -5.02 -1.72 -7.13
C VAL A 141 -6.43 -1.37 -6.71
N TYR A 142 -7.40 -1.51 -7.61
CA TYR A 142 -8.78 -1.17 -7.29
C TYR A 142 -9.79 -2.10 -7.95
N LYS A 143 -10.96 -2.22 -7.31
CA LYS A 143 -12.12 -2.88 -7.90
C LYS A 143 -12.96 -1.82 -8.61
N PRO A 144 -13.07 -1.86 -9.96
CA PRO A 144 -13.94 -0.94 -10.66
C PRO A 144 -15.37 -1.11 -10.15
N LYS A 145 -16.12 0.00 -10.06
CA LYS A 145 -17.56 -0.10 -9.81
C LYS A 145 -18.17 -0.97 -10.92
N PRO A 146 -19.10 -1.88 -10.61
CA PRO A 146 -19.86 -2.53 -11.68
C PRO A 146 -20.49 -1.39 -12.48
N ASN A 147 -20.20 -1.33 -13.79
CA ASN A 147 -20.87 -0.37 -14.66
C ASN A 147 -22.38 -0.53 -14.43
N ALA A 148 -23.04 0.56 -14.05
CA ALA A 148 -24.49 0.64 -14.14
C ALA A 148 -24.82 0.48 -15.63
N ARG A 149 -25.16 -0.75 -16.03
CA ARG A 149 -25.72 -1.03 -17.34
C ARG A 149 -27.18 -0.58 -17.34
#